data_AF-T2JDT2-F1
#
_entry.id   AF-T2JDT2-F1
#
_cell.length_a   1.000
_cell.length_b   1.000
_cell.length_c   1.000
_cell.angle_alpha   90.00
_cell.angle_beta   90.00
_cell.angle_gamma   90.00
#
_symmetry.space_group_name_H-M   'P 1'
#
loop_
_entity.id
_entity.type
_entity.pdbx_description
1 polymer ?
#
loop_
_entity_poly.entity_id
_entity_poly.type
_entity_poly.pdbx_seq_one_letter_code
_entity_poly.pdbx_strand_id
1 'polypeptide(L)'
;MEKQFINLGKYTAAYTEVGKGTPIIFLHGFFGDAWTLHPLVKELQSHYCCISLEMLGFGDSSKPQIRYLVDHQVEFFTKFH
;
A
#
# COMPACT_ATOMS: atom_id res chain seq x y z
N MET A 1 1.98 -8.95 -10.42
CA MET A 1 0.75 -8.15 -10.33
C MET A 1 1.08 -6.79 -10.89
N GLU A 2 0.21 -6.22 -11.71
CA GLU A 2 0.46 -4.89 -12.27
C GLU A 2 0.34 -3.84 -11.15
N LYS A 3 1.30 -2.91 -11.11
CA LYS A 3 1.26 -1.81 -10.14
C LYS A 3 0.28 -0.76 -10.65
N GLN A 4 -0.56 -0.31 -9.74
CA GLN A 4 -1.48 0.79 -9.91
C GLN A 4 -1.01 1.99 -9.10
N PHE A 5 -1.45 3.18 -9.52
CA PHE A 5 -1.07 4.44 -8.89
C PHE A 5 -2.31 5.30 -8.63
N ILE A 6 -2.34 5.95 -7.47
CA ILE A 6 -3.40 6.90 -7.12
C ILE A 6 -2.77 8.19 -6.58
N ASN A 7 -3.31 9.33 -7.03
CA ASN A 7 -2.90 10.66 -6.58
C ASN A 7 -3.68 11.04 -5.31
N LEU A 8 -2.95 11.33 -4.24
CA LEU A 8 -3.45 11.69 -2.90
C LEU A 8 -3.28 13.20 -2.60
N GLY A 9 -3.19 14.01 -3.65
CA GLY A 9 -2.90 15.43 -3.59
C GLY A 9 -1.39 15.69 -3.59
N LYS A 10 -0.77 15.66 -2.39
CA LYS A 10 0.67 15.92 -2.24
C LYS A 10 1.55 14.69 -2.50
N TYR A 11 0.96 13.51 -2.53
CA TYR A 11 1.65 12.23 -2.69
C TYR A 11 0.99 11.41 -3.79
N THR A 12 1.76 10.52 -4.38
CA THR A 12 1.28 9.41 -5.20
C THR A 12 1.52 8.12 -4.43
N ALA A 13 0.48 7.30 -4.30
CA ALA A 13 0.56 5.96 -3.73
C ALA A 13 0.63 4.91 -4.84
N ALA A 14 1.56 3.97 -4.70
CA ALA A 14 1.68 2.78 -5.52
C ALA A 14 1.11 1.57 -4.76
N TYR A 15 0.33 0.74 -5.45
CA TYR A 15 -0.25 -0.46 -4.87
C TYR A 15 -0.46 -1.55 -5.92
N THR A 16 -0.67 -2.78 -5.48
CA THR A 16 -1.16 -3.87 -6.34
C THR A 16 -2.50 -4.36 -5.84
N GLU A 17 -3.38 -4.74 -6.75
CA GLU A 17 -4.70 -5.29 -6.44
C GLU A 17 -4.87 -6.64 -7.11
N VAL A 18 -5.40 -7.63 -6.37
CA VAL A 18 -5.67 -8.97 -6.88
C VAL A 18 -6.87 -9.59 -6.17
N GLY A 19 -7.62 -10.42 -6.88
CA GLY A 19 -8.82 -11.06 -6.33
C GLY A 19 -10.07 -10.20 -6.49
N LYS A 20 -11.14 -10.60 -5.81
CA LYS A 20 -12.46 -9.96 -5.81
C LYS A 20 -13.14 -10.19 -4.47
N GLY A 21 -14.12 -9.35 -4.12
CA GLY A 21 -14.87 -9.46 -2.86
C GLY A 21 -14.55 -8.33 -1.90
N THR A 22 -14.65 -8.58 -0.60
CA THR A 22 -14.39 -7.56 0.43
C THR A 22 -12.92 -7.12 0.37
N PRO A 23 -12.63 -5.81 0.34
CA PRO A 23 -11.26 -5.32 0.24
C PRO A 23 -10.50 -5.51 1.56
N ILE A 24 -9.24 -5.95 1.44
CA ILE A 24 -8.27 -6.02 2.53
C ILE A 24 -7.03 -5.25 2.08
N ILE A 25 -6.67 -4.20 2.84
CA ILE A 25 -5.44 -3.43 2.58
C ILE A 25 -4.32 -4.00 3.45
N PHE A 26 -3.24 -4.43 2.81
CA PHE A 26 -2.03 -4.93 3.44
C PHE A 26 -1.04 -3.79 3.64
N LEU A 27 -0.71 -3.51 4.89
CA LEU A 27 0.31 -2.54 5.29
C LEU A 27 1.57 -3.28 5.73
N HIS A 28 2.67 -3.08 5.01
CA HIS A 28 3.96 -3.65 5.40
C HIS A 28 4.61 -2.86 6.54
N GLY A 29 5.50 -3.50 7.29
CA GLY A 29 6.28 -2.84 8.34
C GLY A 29 7.51 -2.08 7.81
N PHE A 30 8.31 -1.53 8.74
CA PHE A 30 9.61 -0.96 8.44
C PHE A 30 10.57 -2.04 7.89
N PHE A 31 11.38 -1.70 6.88
CA PHE A 31 12.17 -2.63 6.04
C PHE A 31 11.37 -3.59 5.14
N GLY A 32 10.04 -3.45 5.08
CA GLY A 32 9.20 -4.19 4.15
C GLY A 32 8.89 -3.42 2.86
N ASP A 33 8.15 -4.10 1.99
CA ASP A 33 7.57 -3.61 0.74
C ASP A 33 6.24 -4.34 0.46
N ALA A 34 5.61 -4.05 -0.69
CA ALA A 34 4.37 -4.71 -1.12
C ALA A 34 4.45 -6.24 -1.23
N TRP A 35 5.66 -6.83 -1.28
CA TRP A 35 5.88 -8.27 -1.36
C TRP A 35 6.04 -8.94 0.00
N THR A 36 6.28 -8.18 1.06
CA THR A 36 6.50 -8.70 2.41
C THR A 36 5.33 -9.56 2.90
N LEU A 37 4.10 -9.21 2.52
CA LEU A 37 2.88 -9.94 2.87
C LEU A 37 2.33 -10.80 1.71
N HIS A 38 3.11 -11.02 0.66
CA HIS A 38 2.68 -11.78 -0.52
C HIS A 38 2.21 -13.21 -0.22
N PRO A 39 2.82 -13.98 0.71
CA PRO A 39 2.29 -15.29 1.09
C PRO A 39 0.84 -15.21 1.58
N LEU A 40 0.51 -14.19 2.40
CA LEU A 40 -0.84 -14.00 2.91
C LEU A 40 -1.81 -13.56 1.79
N VAL A 41 -1.36 -12.71 0.87
CA VAL A 41 -2.14 -12.33 -0.32
C VAL A 41 -2.51 -13.56 -1.15
N LYS A 42 -1.57 -14.50 -1.36
CA LYS A 42 -1.83 -15.72 -2.13
C LYS A 42 -2.92 -16.61 -1.52
N GLU A 43 -2.98 -16.69 -0.19
CA GLU A 43 -3.99 -17.46 0.53
C GLU A 43 -5.37 -16.78 0.51
N LEU A 44 -5.42 -15.44 0.50
CA LEU A 44 -6.66 -14.69 0.65
C LEU A 44 -7.28 -14.23 -0.69
N GLN A 45 -6.51 -14.14 -1.77
CA GLN A 45 -6.98 -13.60 -3.06
C GLN A 45 -8.15 -14.34 -3.70
N SER A 46 -8.42 -15.60 -3.31
CA SER A 46 -9.58 -16.36 -3.82
C SER A 46 -10.91 -15.91 -3.20
N HIS A 47 -10.87 -15.23 -2.06
CA HIS A 47 -12.06 -14.82 -1.29
C HIS A 47 -12.18 -13.31 -1.08
N TYR A 48 -11.07 -12.58 -1.21
CA TYR A 48 -10.99 -11.15 -0.92
C TYR A 48 -10.36 -10.38 -2.08
N CYS A 49 -10.67 -9.07 -2.14
CA CYS A 49 -9.89 -8.15 -2.95
C CYS A 49 -8.66 -7.71 -2.14
N CYS A 50 -7.50 -8.26 -2.47
CA CYS A 50 -6.26 -8.00 -1.76
C CYS A 50 -5.52 -6.81 -2.36
N ILE A 51 -5.35 -5.75 -1.56
CA ILE A 51 -4.69 -4.50 -1.95
C ILE A 51 -3.38 -4.37 -1.16
N SER A 52 -2.23 -4.57 -1.82
CA SER A 52 -0.92 -4.35 -1.18
C SER A 52 -0.45 -2.93 -1.44
N LEU A 53 -0.46 -2.09 -0.41
CA LEU A 53 -0.03 -0.70 -0.47
C LEU A 53 1.46 -0.57 -0.15
N GLU A 54 2.20 0.17 -0.98
CA GLU A 54 3.55 0.62 -0.63
C GLU A 54 3.44 1.90 0.21
N MET A 55 3.88 1.85 1.47
CA MET A 55 3.76 2.99 2.39
C MET A 55 4.58 4.20 1.92
N LEU A 56 4.25 5.39 2.43
CA LEU A 56 4.99 6.62 2.11
C LEU A 56 6.48 6.44 2.39
N GLY A 57 7.33 6.68 1.39
CA GLY A 57 8.78 6.47 1.46
C GLY A 57 9.27 5.14 0.91
N PHE A 58 8.37 4.20 0.57
CA PHE A 58 8.72 2.84 0.11
C PHE A 58 8.29 2.58 -1.34
N GLY A 59 8.88 1.55 -1.94
CA GLY A 59 8.47 1.03 -3.24
C GLY A 59 8.47 2.10 -4.34
N ASP A 60 7.35 2.29 -5.03
CA ASP A 60 7.11 3.34 -6.01
C ASP A 60 6.15 4.43 -5.50
N SER A 61 5.73 4.37 -4.23
CA SER A 61 5.08 5.48 -3.56
C SER A 61 6.04 6.68 -3.42
N SER A 62 5.46 7.86 -3.21
CA SER A 62 6.22 9.10 -3.05
C SER A 62 7.28 9.03 -1.96
N LYS A 63 8.45 9.63 -2.22
CA LYS A 63 9.60 9.67 -1.30
C LYS A 63 10.07 11.10 -1.04
N PRO A 64 9.20 11.95 -0.45
CA PRO A 64 9.55 13.34 -0.19
C PRO A 64 10.66 13.45 0.87
N GLN A 65 11.40 14.56 0.83
CA GLN A 65 12.41 14.88 1.85
C GLN A 65 11.73 15.42 3.12
N ILE A 66 11.16 14.52 3.92
CA ILE A 66 10.47 14.82 5.18
C ILE A 66 10.99 13.94 6.31
N ARG A 67 10.52 14.16 7.54
CA ARG A 67 10.94 13.40 8.73
C ARG A 67 10.26 12.04 8.91
N TYR A 68 9.26 11.70 8.09
CA TYR A 68 8.50 10.45 8.18
C TYR A 68 7.93 10.14 9.58
N LEU A 69 7.51 11.18 10.31
CA LEU A 69 6.70 11.04 11.53
C LEU A 69 5.43 10.21 11.28
N VAL A 70 4.90 9.60 12.35
CA VAL A 70 3.67 8.78 12.31
C VAL A 70 2.52 9.53 11.65
N ASP A 71 2.34 10.82 11.94
CA ASP A 71 1.29 11.65 11.35
C ASP A 71 1.33 11.69 9.82
N HIS A 72 2.53 11.66 9.21
CA HIS A 72 2.64 11.62 7.75
C HIS A 72 2.15 10.29 7.17
N GLN A 73 2.39 9.18 7.88
CA GLN A 73 1.91 7.86 7.46
C GLN A 73 0.39 7.76 7.64
N VAL A 74 -0.15 8.29 8.75
CA VAL A 74 -1.60 8.37 9.00
C VAL A 74 -2.28 9.21 7.92
N GLU A 75 -1.73 10.38 7.58
CA GLU A 75 -2.28 11.25 6.55
C GLU A 75 -2.25 10.59 5.17
N PHE A 76 -1.13 9.96 4.80
CA PHE A 76 -0.99 9.23 3.55
C PHE A 76 -2.03 8.10 3.44
N PHE A 77 -2.16 7.30 4.50
CA PHE A 77 -3.09 6.17 4.52
C PHE A 77 -4.56 6.61 4.53
N THR A 78 -4.90 7.65 5.31
CA THR A 78 -6.28 8.19 5.38
C THR A 78 -6.74 8.78 4.04
N LYS A 79 -5.80 9.24 3.20
CA LYS A 79 -6.14 9.71 1.84
C LYS A 79 -6.29 8.57 0.84
N PHE A 80 -5.67 7.41 1.10
CA PHE A 80 -5.73 6.24 0.25
C PHE A 80 -7.04 5.46 0.40
N HIS A 81 -7.58 5.40 1.62
CA HIS A 81 -8.86 4.76 1.96
C HIS A 81 -10.04 5.72 1.76
#